data_AF-A0A085UL35-F1
#
_entry.id   AF-A0A085UL35-F1
#
_cell.length_a   1.000
_cell.length_b   1.000
_cell.length_c   1.000
_cell.angle_alpha   90.00
_cell.angle_beta   90.00
_cell.angle_gamma   90.00
#
_symmetry.space_group_name_H-M   'P 1'
#
loop_
_entity.id
_entity.type
_entity.pdbx_description
1 polymer ?
#
loop_
_entity_poly.entity_id
_entity_poly.type
_entity_poly.pdbx_seq_one_letter_code
_entity_poly.pdbx_strand_id
1 'polypeptide(L)'
;MRFIDVSKSSGFTLIELLITVAIVGILASIAFPAYDSYITKSKLKSAQADLVALSLVLENSFQRQLIYSTTTAANTAETKCVAATGATSCTSAASAWQPSQSDFFTYKIVTATATTYKVEASGNIGKVNGCSVTLTQDNVRAITNCSPYNGGWL
;
A
#
# COMPACT_ATOMS: atom_id res chain seq x y z
N MET A 1 -63.50 15.89 -30.00
CA MET A 1 -62.52 14.89 -30.46
C MET A 1 -61.14 15.39 -30.06
N ARG A 2 -60.50 14.81 -29.05
CA ARG A 2 -59.15 15.22 -28.59
C ARG A 2 -58.14 14.32 -29.29
N PHE A 3 -57.33 14.88 -30.18
CA PHE A 3 -56.24 14.16 -30.84
C PHE A 3 -55.16 13.85 -29.80
N ILE A 4 -54.85 12.57 -29.62
CA ILE A 4 -53.70 12.13 -28.84
C ILE A 4 -52.51 12.18 -29.79
N ASP A 5 -51.61 13.15 -29.60
CA ASP A 5 -50.33 13.15 -30.29
C ASP A 5 -49.48 11.99 -29.76
N VAL A 6 -49.30 10.96 -30.60
CA VAL A 6 -48.31 9.92 -30.36
C VAL A 6 -46.93 10.55 -30.55
N SER A 7 -46.19 10.68 -29.45
CA SER A 7 -44.78 11.01 -29.47
C SER A 7 -44.02 9.89 -30.19
N LYS A 8 -43.44 10.21 -31.34
CA LYS A 8 -42.63 9.30 -32.14
C LYS A 8 -41.38 8.94 -31.33
N SER A 9 -41.28 7.69 -30.87
CA SER A 9 -40.10 7.21 -30.15
C SER A 9 -38.90 7.19 -31.10
N SER A 10 -37.95 8.10 -30.92
CA SER A 10 -36.67 8.10 -31.63
C SER A 10 -35.80 6.98 -31.06
N GLY A 11 -35.77 5.83 -31.75
CA GLY A 11 -34.89 4.72 -31.42
C GLY A 11 -33.49 4.90 -32.01
N PHE A 12 -32.47 4.37 -31.32
CA PHE A 12 -31.12 4.23 -31.87
C PHE A 12 -31.11 3.18 -32.99
N THR A 13 -30.34 3.44 -34.06
CA THR A 13 -30.09 2.44 -35.10
C THR A 13 -29.04 1.43 -34.62
N LEU A 14 -29.10 0.21 -35.18
CA LEU A 14 -28.11 -0.84 -34.88
C LEU A 14 -26.69 -0.41 -35.28
N ILE A 15 -26.55 0.37 -36.35
CA ILE A 15 -25.25 0.86 -36.82
C ILE A 15 -24.66 1.92 -35.89
N GLU A 16 -25.48 2.81 -35.30
CA GLU A 16 -25.02 3.77 -34.28
C GLU A 16 -24.50 3.04 -33.03
N LEU A 17 -25.20 1.98 -32.61
CA LEU A 17 -24.76 1.16 -31.50
C LEU A 17 -23.45 0.41 -31.80
N LEU A 18 -23.27 -0.08 -33.03
CA LEU A 18 -22.03 -0.75 -33.44
C LEU A 18 -20.83 0.21 -33.41
N ILE A 19 -20.98 1.42 -33.96
CA ILE A 19 -19.89 2.41 -33.99
C ILE A 19 -19.55 2.89 -32.58
N THR A 20 -20.55 3.14 -31.73
CA THR A 20 -20.32 3.57 -30.34
C THR A 20 -19.57 2.51 -29.54
N VAL A 21 -19.96 1.24 -29.63
CA VAL A 21 -19.25 0.14 -28.96
C VAL A 21 -17.82 0.00 -29.51
N ALA A 22 -17.60 0.19 -30.81
CA ALA A 22 -16.26 0.16 -31.40
C ALA A 22 -15.36 1.27 -30.83
N ILE A 23 -15.87 2.50 -30.71
CA ILE A 23 -15.12 3.62 -30.12
C ILE A 23 -14.82 3.36 -28.64
N VAL A 24 -15.81 2.92 -27.86
CA VAL A 24 -15.63 2.58 -26.44
C VAL A 24 -14.60 1.47 -26.27
N GLY A 25 -14.60 0.45 -27.14
CA GLY A 25 -13.61 -0.63 -27.12
C GLY A 25 -12.17 -0.12 -27.31
N ILE A 26 -11.95 0.80 -28.26
CA ILE A 26 -10.63 1.42 -28.49
C ILE A 26 -10.19 2.20 -27.26
N LEU A 27 -11.06 3.06 -26.71
CA LEU A 27 -10.73 3.86 -25.53
C LEU A 27 -10.45 2.98 -24.30
N ALA A 28 -11.25 1.94 -24.08
CA ALA A 28 -11.10 1.02 -22.96
C ALA A 28 -9.74 0.30 -22.99
N SER A 29 -9.25 -0.06 -24.18
CA SER A 29 -7.96 -0.75 -24.33
C SER A 29 -6.75 0.08 -23.81
N ILE A 30 -6.84 1.40 -23.89
CA ILE A 30 -5.79 2.32 -23.40
C ILE A 30 -6.06 2.72 -21.95
N ALA A 31 -7.32 3.02 -21.62
CA ALA A 31 -7.70 3.53 -20.31
C ALA A 31 -7.54 2.49 -19.19
N PHE A 32 -7.88 1.23 -19.46
CA PHE A 32 -7.85 0.17 -18.45
C PHE A 32 -6.43 -0.08 -17.85
N PRO A 33 -5.37 -0.34 -18.64
CA PRO A 33 -4.03 -0.54 -18.10
C PRO A 33 -3.47 0.71 -17.40
N ALA A 34 -3.84 1.91 -17.88
CA ALA A 34 -3.43 3.17 -17.27
C ALA A 34 -4.07 3.35 -15.87
N TYR A 35 -5.35 3.03 -15.73
CA TYR A 35 -6.06 3.10 -14.45
C TYR A 35 -5.51 2.10 -13.42
N ASP A 36 -5.24 0.86 -13.83
CA ASP A 36 -4.64 -0.17 -12.96
C ASP A 36 -3.27 0.27 -12.41
N SER A 37 -2.45 0.89 -13.27
CA SER A 37 -1.15 1.47 -12.89
C SER A 37 -1.31 2.64 -11.90
N TYR A 38 -2.32 3.49 -12.09
CA TYR A 38 -2.62 4.60 -11.18
C TYR A 38 -3.02 4.12 -9.79
N ILE A 39 -3.90 3.12 -9.70
CA ILE A 39 -4.30 2.54 -8.42
C ILE A 39 -3.11 1.88 -7.72
N THR A 40 -2.26 1.16 -8.46
CA THR A 40 -1.03 0.57 -7.93
C THR A 40 -0.09 1.64 -7.34
N LYS A 41 0.09 2.77 -8.04
CA LYS A 41 0.86 3.92 -7.54
C LYS A 41 0.25 4.49 -6.26
N SER A 42 -1.07 4.64 -6.21
CA SER A 42 -1.77 5.15 -5.02
C SER A 42 -1.51 4.25 -3.80
N LYS A 43 -1.62 2.94 -3.97
CA LYS A 43 -1.36 1.96 -2.91
C LYS A 43 0.10 2.00 -2.42
N LEU A 44 1.06 2.13 -3.33
CA LEU A 44 2.48 2.26 -2.98
C LEU A 44 2.75 3.54 -2.17
N LYS A 45 2.14 4.67 -2.55
CA LYS A 45 2.26 5.91 -1.79
C LYS A 45 1.66 5.79 -0.39
N SER A 46 0.50 5.14 -0.26
CA SER A 46 -0.09 4.83 1.05
C SER A 46 0.83 3.94 1.88
N ALA A 47 1.46 2.93 1.28
CA ALA A 47 2.40 2.06 1.99
C ALA A 47 3.67 2.80 2.46
N GLN A 48 4.18 3.74 1.65
CA GLN A 48 5.27 4.63 2.07
C GLN A 48 4.87 5.50 3.27
N ALA A 49 3.66 6.07 3.23
CA ALA A 49 3.15 6.88 4.35
C ALA A 49 2.96 6.03 5.62
N ASP A 50 2.44 4.82 5.49
CA ASP A 50 2.32 3.85 6.57
C ASP A 50 3.69 3.52 7.19
N LEU A 51 4.74 3.33 6.38
CA LEU A 51 6.10 3.09 6.88
C LEU A 51 6.66 4.29 7.65
N VAL A 52 6.35 5.52 7.23
CA VAL A 52 6.73 6.74 7.98
C VAL A 52 5.97 6.83 9.31
N ALA A 53 4.69 6.44 9.33
CA ALA A 53 3.93 6.37 10.57
C ALA A 53 4.51 5.31 11.52
N LEU A 54 4.89 4.14 10.99
CA LEU A 54 5.53 3.09 11.76
C LEU A 54 6.90 3.53 12.29
N SER A 55 7.72 4.23 11.50
CA SER A 55 9.00 4.74 11.98
C SER A 55 8.80 5.72 13.13
N LEU A 56 7.79 6.60 13.07
CA LEU A 56 7.47 7.50 14.19
C LEU A 56 7.13 6.74 15.48
N VAL A 57 6.40 5.62 15.37
CA VAL A 57 6.11 4.75 16.52
C VAL A 57 7.39 4.16 17.11
N LEU A 58 8.33 3.73 16.25
CA LEU A 58 9.63 3.21 16.68
C LEU A 58 10.48 4.29 17.35
N GLU A 59 10.59 5.49 16.76
CA GLU A 59 11.31 6.63 17.35
C GLU A 59 10.74 6.99 18.73
N ASN A 60 9.41 7.04 18.84
CA ASN A 60 8.74 7.34 20.09
C ASN A 60 8.99 6.27 21.16
N SER A 61 9.15 5.00 20.77
CA SER A 61 9.57 3.93 21.68
C SER A 61 11.02 4.09 22.13
N PHE A 62 11.92 4.48 21.22
CA PHE A 62 13.32 4.74 21.53
C PHE A 62 13.50 5.92 22.49
N GLN A 63 12.72 6.99 22.35
CA GLN A 63 12.75 8.13 23.29
C GLN A 63 12.36 7.73 24.73
N ARG A 64 11.53 6.69 24.90
CA ARG A 64 11.11 6.20 26.23
C ARG A 64 12.06 5.18 26.82
N GLN A 65 12.58 4.28 25.99
CA GLN A 65 13.26 3.06 26.44
C GLN A 65 14.74 3.03 26.07
N LEU A 66 15.20 3.99 25.27
CA LEU A 66 16.55 4.08 24.70
C LEU A 66 16.97 2.81 23.93
N ILE A 67 15.97 2.07 23.45
CA ILE A 67 16.14 0.83 22.70
C ILE A 67 15.01 0.68 21.68
N TYR A 68 15.34 0.28 20.45
CA TYR A 68 14.31 -0.18 19.50
C TYR A 68 13.89 -1.61 19.85
N SER A 69 12.60 -1.91 19.74
CA SER A 69 12.03 -3.23 20.03
C SER A 69 12.52 -4.30 19.04
N THR A 70 13.31 -5.30 19.47
CA THR A 70 14.17 -6.11 18.57
C THR A 70 13.76 -7.55 18.23
N THR A 71 12.47 -7.91 18.07
CA THR A 71 12.15 -9.21 17.43
C THR A 71 11.83 -9.04 15.95
N THR A 72 12.61 -9.67 15.08
CA THR A 72 12.18 -9.93 13.71
C THR A 72 10.93 -10.81 13.75
N ALA A 73 9.81 -10.27 13.29
CA ALA A 73 8.52 -10.95 13.25
C ALA A 73 7.96 -10.93 11.82
N ALA A 74 7.03 -11.84 11.52
CA ALA A 74 6.44 -11.91 10.18
C ALA A 74 5.60 -10.68 9.84
N ASN A 75 5.04 -10.02 10.88
CA ASN A 75 4.28 -8.79 10.78
C ASN A 75 4.44 -7.91 12.03
N THR A 76 3.96 -6.66 11.98
CA THR A 76 4.00 -5.73 13.11
C THR A 76 3.21 -6.22 14.32
N ALA A 77 2.06 -6.88 14.12
CA ALA A 77 1.22 -7.41 15.21
C ALA A 77 1.93 -8.47 16.06
N GLU A 78 2.81 -9.28 15.44
CA GLU A 78 3.62 -10.29 16.09
C GLU A 78 4.92 -9.74 16.71
N THR A 79 5.23 -8.46 16.49
CA THR A 79 6.45 -7.84 17.00
C THR A 79 6.40 -7.75 18.52
N LYS A 80 7.39 -8.36 19.18
CA LYS A 80 7.63 -8.23 20.62
C LYS A 80 8.80 -7.28 20.86
N CYS A 81 8.82 -6.63 22.02
CA CYS A 81 10.03 -5.96 22.46
C CYS A 81 10.96 -6.93 23.17
N VAL A 82 12.25 -6.62 23.05
CA VAL A 82 13.30 -7.30 23.80
C VAL A 82 13.61 -6.36 24.94
N ALA A 83 13.08 -6.69 26.12
CA ALA A 83 13.39 -5.90 27.30
C ALA A 83 14.90 -5.97 27.57
N ALA A 84 15.48 -4.84 27.99
CA ALA A 84 16.81 -4.85 28.59
C ALA A 84 16.80 -5.85 29.76
N THR A 85 17.45 -7.00 29.58
CA THR A 85 17.54 -8.11 30.55
C THR A 85 16.21 -8.83 30.84
N GLY A 86 15.85 -9.81 30.00
CA GLY A 86 15.11 -10.99 30.44
C GLY A 86 13.60 -10.87 30.68
N ALA A 87 12.91 -9.79 30.29
CA ALA A 87 11.45 -9.76 30.33
C ALA A 87 10.84 -10.32 29.04
N THR A 88 10.07 -11.40 29.17
CA THR A 88 9.46 -12.19 28.06
C THR A 88 8.10 -11.65 27.60
N SER A 89 7.62 -10.55 28.20
CA SER A 89 6.28 -10.02 28.00
C SER A 89 6.27 -8.50 28.01
N CYS A 90 6.68 -7.90 26.91
CA CYS A 90 6.39 -6.49 26.65
C CYS A 90 5.80 -6.36 25.25
N THR A 91 4.72 -5.57 25.14
CA THR A 91 4.07 -5.25 23.88
C THR A 91 4.89 -4.18 23.19
N SER A 92 5.36 -4.47 21.97
CA SER A 92 6.03 -3.43 21.19
C SER A 92 5.01 -2.38 20.80
N ALA A 93 5.37 -1.09 20.78
CA ALA A 93 4.49 -0.06 20.25
C ALA A 93 4.09 -0.34 18.79
N ALA A 94 4.94 -1.07 18.04
CA ALA A 94 4.67 -1.56 16.70
C ALA A 94 3.52 -2.58 16.64
N SER A 95 3.31 -3.42 17.67
CA SER A 95 2.19 -4.38 17.69
C SER A 95 0.82 -3.75 17.85
N ALA A 96 0.75 -2.55 18.43
CA ALA A 96 -0.49 -1.78 18.53
C ALA A 96 -0.77 -0.95 17.27
N TRP A 97 0.25 -0.71 16.45
CA TRP A 97 0.12 0.03 15.20
C TRP A 97 -0.55 -0.84 14.13
N GLN A 98 -1.47 -0.24 13.37
CA GLN A 98 -2.22 -0.91 12.31
C GLN A 98 -2.02 -0.14 10.99
N PRO A 99 -1.67 -0.83 9.89
CA PRO A 99 -1.51 -0.20 8.59
C PRO A 99 -2.84 0.17 7.94
N SER A 100 -2.83 1.19 7.08
CA SER A 100 -3.99 1.56 6.27
C SER A 100 -4.18 0.65 5.05
N GLN A 101 -3.14 -0.08 4.64
CA GLN A 101 -3.15 -0.98 3.47
C GLN A 101 -2.86 -2.45 3.83
N SER A 102 -3.48 -2.97 4.90
CA SER A 102 -3.29 -4.36 5.36
C SER A 102 -3.64 -5.42 4.31
N ASP A 103 -4.57 -5.13 3.40
CA ASP A 103 -5.01 -6.08 2.38
C ASP A 103 -3.96 -6.30 1.28
N PHE A 104 -3.14 -5.27 1.02
CA PHE A 104 -2.18 -5.29 -0.09
C PHE A 104 -0.73 -5.47 0.37
N PHE A 105 -0.42 -5.01 1.58
CA PHE A 105 0.93 -4.98 2.13
C PHE A 105 1.00 -5.58 3.53
N THR A 106 2.03 -6.40 3.75
CA THR A 106 2.44 -6.84 5.08
C THR A 106 3.61 -5.98 5.55
N TYR A 107 3.51 -5.44 6.76
CA TYR A 107 4.53 -4.57 7.35
C TYR A 107 5.31 -5.35 8.41
N LYS A 108 6.63 -5.26 8.39
CA LYS A 108 7.51 -5.96 9.32
C LYS A 108 8.74 -5.13 9.69
N ILE A 109 9.32 -5.44 10.84
CA ILE A 109 10.64 -4.95 11.25
C ILE A 109 11.65 -6.02 10.87
N VAL A 110 12.47 -5.74 9.85
CA VAL A 110 13.44 -6.67 9.24
C VAL A 110 14.72 -6.74 10.03
N THR A 111 15.12 -5.62 10.62
CA THR A 111 16.28 -5.52 11.49
C THR A 111 15.94 -4.54 12.58
N ALA A 112 16.24 -4.88 13.82
CA ALA A 112 16.23 -3.93 14.91
C ALA A 112 17.38 -4.31 15.85
N THR A 113 18.32 -3.40 16.01
CA THR A 113 19.31 -3.45 17.09
C THR A 113 18.86 -2.49 18.18
N ALA A 114 19.67 -2.31 19.23
CA ALA A 114 19.35 -1.32 20.25
C ALA A 114 19.18 0.10 19.66
N THR A 115 19.91 0.44 18.59
CA THR A 115 20.01 1.81 18.06
C THR A 115 19.71 1.95 16.57
N THR A 116 19.40 0.85 15.87
CA THR A 116 19.10 0.87 14.43
C THR A 116 17.86 0.06 14.11
N TYR A 117 17.13 0.43 13.06
CA TYR A 117 16.03 -0.37 12.55
C TYR A 117 15.91 -0.30 11.03
N LYS A 118 15.33 -1.36 10.46
CA LYS A 118 14.86 -1.41 9.08
C LYS A 118 13.43 -1.94 9.10
N VAL A 119 12.50 -1.14 8.62
CA VAL A 119 11.11 -1.56 8.38
C VAL A 119 10.89 -1.83 6.90
N GLU A 120 10.02 -2.78 6.62
CA GLU A 120 9.66 -3.18 5.26
C GLU A 120 8.14 -3.34 5.13
N ALA A 121 7.59 -2.80 4.04
CA ALA A 121 6.28 -3.14 3.53
C ALA A 121 6.47 -4.06 2.32
N SER A 122 6.08 -5.33 2.47
CA SER A 122 6.10 -6.32 1.40
C SER A 122 4.71 -6.40 0.78
N GLY A 123 4.58 -6.25 -0.53
CA GLY A 123 3.31 -6.40 -1.23
C GLY A 123 3.01 -7.87 -1.53
N ASN A 124 1.78 -8.32 -1.27
CA ASN A 124 1.43 -9.75 -1.28
C ASN A 124 0.44 -10.14 -2.38
N ILE A 125 -0.22 -9.18 -3.04
CA ILE A 125 -1.29 -9.45 -4.00
C ILE A 125 -1.25 -8.51 -5.21
N GLY A 126 -1.87 -8.94 -6.31
CA GLY A 126 -2.01 -8.14 -7.53
C GLY A 126 -0.67 -7.64 -8.10
N LYS A 127 -0.65 -6.42 -8.64
CA LYS A 127 0.54 -5.78 -9.24
C LYS A 127 1.61 -5.39 -8.24
N VAL A 128 1.30 -5.36 -6.94
CA VAL A 128 2.29 -5.12 -5.88
C VAL A 128 2.85 -6.43 -5.32
N ASN A 129 2.42 -7.59 -5.80
CA ASN A 129 2.96 -8.85 -5.30
C ASN A 129 4.48 -8.95 -5.54
N GLY A 130 5.25 -9.21 -4.49
CA GLY A 130 6.71 -9.25 -4.52
C GLY A 130 7.39 -7.88 -4.48
N CYS A 131 6.62 -6.79 -4.44
CA CYS A 131 7.13 -5.45 -4.18
C CYS A 131 7.66 -5.35 -2.75
N SER A 132 8.79 -4.66 -2.57
CA SER A 132 9.36 -4.37 -1.24
C SER A 132 9.70 -2.89 -1.14
N VAL A 133 9.12 -2.23 -0.13
CA VAL A 133 9.40 -0.84 0.22
C VAL A 133 10.06 -0.82 1.59
N THR A 134 11.21 -0.17 1.73
CA THR A 134 11.95 -0.15 3.00
C THR A 134 12.27 1.26 3.46
N LEU A 135 12.29 1.45 4.78
CA LEU A 135 12.75 2.65 5.46
C LEU A 135 13.70 2.26 6.61
N THR A 136 14.80 2.99 6.76
CA THR A 136 15.73 2.84 7.90
C THR A 136 15.71 4.06 8.81
N GLN A 137 16.32 3.95 9.99
CA GLN A 137 16.48 5.07 10.93
C GLN A 137 17.21 6.29 10.34
N ASP A 138 18.13 6.04 9.39
CA ASP A 138 18.88 7.09 8.69
C ASP A 138 18.08 7.71 7.53
N ASN A 139 16.76 7.47 7.49
CA ASN A 139 15.87 7.90 6.42
C ASN A 139 16.28 7.37 5.04
N VAL A 140 16.99 6.23 4.99
CA VAL A 140 17.31 5.56 3.73
C VAL A 140 16.07 4.83 3.24
N ARG A 141 15.63 5.23 2.05
CA ARG A 141 14.36 4.87 1.44
C ARG A 141 14.62 4.08 0.17
N ALA A 142 14.06 2.88 0.07
CA ALA A 142 14.20 2.06 -1.13
C ALA A 142 12.89 1.39 -1.53
N ILE A 143 12.75 1.16 -2.84
CA ILE A 143 11.67 0.43 -3.49
C ILE A 143 12.30 -0.57 -4.43
N THR A 144 11.92 -1.84 -4.30
CA THR A 144 12.45 -2.95 -5.10
C THR A 144 11.31 -3.80 -5.63
N ASN A 145 11.35 -4.20 -6.90
CA ASN A 145 10.38 -5.09 -7.55
C ASN A 145 8.94 -4.55 -7.59
N CYS A 146 8.75 -3.23 -7.64
CA CYS A 146 7.43 -2.61 -7.57
C CYS A 146 7.05 -1.97 -8.91
N SER A 147 6.72 -2.73 -9.95
CA SER A 147 6.41 -2.16 -11.27
C SER A 147 5.32 -1.07 -11.21
N PRO A 148 5.50 0.11 -11.83
CA PRO A 148 6.63 0.54 -12.68
C PRO A 148 7.81 1.21 -11.94
N TYR A 149 7.80 1.26 -10.61
CA TYR A 149 8.79 1.93 -9.76
C TYR A 149 9.92 1.01 -9.33
N ASN A 150 11.15 1.42 -9.60
CA ASN A 150 12.36 0.84 -9.02
C ASN A 150 13.31 1.98 -8.64
N GLY A 151 13.77 2.03 -7.39
CA GLY A 151 14.69 3.07 -6.92
C GLY A 151 14.23 3.77 -5.62
N GLY A 152 14.52 5.07 -5.53
CA GLY A 152 14.14 5.91 -4.39
C GLY A 152 12.63 6.14 -4.28
N TRP A 153 12.18 6.60 -3.12
CA TRP A 153 10.78 7.00 -2.94
C TRP A 153 10.43 8.20 -3.83
N LEU A 154 9.14 8.34 -4.16
CA LEU A 154 8.59 9.42 -4.97
C LEU A 154 8.42 10.71 -4.17
#